data_AF-A0A7C5RYH7-F1
#
_entry.id   AF-A0A7C5RYH7-F1
#
_cell.length_a   1.000
_cell.length_b   1.000
_cell.length_c   1.000
_cell.angle_alpha   90.00
_cell.angle_beta   90.00
_cell.angle_gamma   90.00
#
_symmetry.space_group_name_H-M   'P 1'
#
loop_
_entity.id
_entity.type
_entity.pdbx_description
1 polymer ?
#
loop_
_entity_poly.entity_id
_entity_poly.type
_entity_poly.pdbx_seq_one_letter_code
_entity_poly.pdbx_strand_id
1 'polypeptide(L)'
;MEDSSGYSMSRISSLAVKNIIRNKKAILLSSVGIIFGIASFVFFVSLGNGIKSAVFGKILSNLPVNVIEVTPKSSTIGIFSFGGLSSTGIDDATVDAISSIKGVREIYKELVLDVPIQARGEFYSRRIVTDLAATGIDEDLVREDIKEGYKFTFKEDGPIPIIVSKHLLELYNSNIAQAMKLPRLTADAIIGFKFKLIVGRSFLAGTKDTSKVKEYECQLVGFSDKAILLGITMPIEYVRKFRRDVEGSEGKEKYKKIYVIGENSSIIPSITQEITSMGLEIDKTRKTIGGVISIAILFLGTLSILIVALSAINISNTFALLIFERRRELGILRAVGATRGDIRKMIFLEASIAGMFNGLIGVVSGILFIRFTDYLARTKIPDFPYKPDTFFEMNIYILIIAMLFSIFFCTLGALLPSIKASKIDPAKAITM
;
A
#
# COMPACT_ATOMS: atom_id res chain seq x y z
N MET A 1 26.87 54.16 -28.99
CA MET A 1 26.71 52.91 -28.23
C MET A 1 25.33 52.39 -28.57
N GLU A 2 25.31 51.44 -29.51
CA GLU A 2 24.13 50.94 -30.23
C GLU A 2 23.22 50.11 -29.33
N ASP A 3 21.94 50.48 -29.34
CA ASP A 3 20.84 49.70 -28.80
C ASP A 3 20.58 48.54 -29.79
N SER A 4 21.22 47.40 -29.56
CA SER A 4 21.09 46.21 -30.40
C SER A 4 19.66 45.68 -30.34
N SER A 5 18.92 45.93 -31.42
CA SER A 5 17.51 45.59 -31.61
C SER A 5 17.25 44.08 -31.69
N GLY A 6 17.37 43.39 -30.56
CA GLY A 6 16.75 42.08 -30.37
C GLY A 6 15.24 42.23 -30.29
N TYR A 7 14.46 41.38 -30.95
CA TYR A 7 13.00 41.36 -30.81
C TYR A 7 12.63 41.31 -29.31
N SER A 8 11.94 42.34 -28.80
CA SER A 8 11.48 42.36 -27.40
C SER A 8 10.65 41.11 -27.09
N MET A 9 10.88 40.49 -25.93
CA MET A 9 10.25 39.23 -25.50
C MET A 9 8.70 39.27 -25.57
N SER A 10 8.11 40.45 -25.40
CA SER A 10 6.68 40.72 -25.54
C SER A 10 6.15 40.57 -26.96
N ARG A 11 6.96 40.91 -27.98
CA ARG A 11 6.59 40.74 -29.39
C ARG A 11 6.70 39.28 -29.81
N ILE A 12 7.72 38.57 -29.31
CA ILE A 12 7.91 37.13 -29.55
C ILE A 12 6.73 36.34 -28.96
N SER A 13 6.27 36.68 -27.76
CA SER A 13 5.12 36.02 -27.13
C SER A 13 3.80 36.30 -27.86
N SER A 14 3.57 37.54 -28.29
CA SER A 14 2.39 37.88 -29.11
C SER A 14 2.36 37.12 -30.44
N LEU A 15 3.51 36.99 -31.10
CA LEU A 15 3.65 36.22 -32.35
C LEU A 15 3.37 34.72 -32.13
N ALA A 16 3.91 34.13 -31.06
CA ALA A 16 3.66 32.73 -30.71
C ALA A 16 2.17 32.43 -30.50
N VAL A 17 1.46 33.29 -29.74
CA VAL A 17 0.01 33.12 -29.49
C VAL A 17 -0.78 33.22 -30.80
N LYS A 18 -0.50 34.22 -31.65
CA LYS A 18 -1.18 34.37 -32.95
C LYS A 18 -0.95 33.17 -33.86
N ASN A 19 0.26 32.59 -33.84
CA ASN A 19 0.60 31.41 -34.61
C ASN A 19 -0.18 30.16 -34.16
N ILE A 20 -0.34 29.97 -32.86
CA ILE A 20 -1.13 28.86 -32.29
C ILE A 20 -2.59 28.95 -32.75
N ILE A 21 -3.19 30.14 -32.68
CA ILE A 21 -4.60 30.35 -33.08
C ILE A 21 -4.81 30.03 -34.56
N ARG A 22 -3.85 30.43 -35.41
CA ARG A 22 -3.95 30.22 -36.86
C ARG A 22 -3.87 28.74 -37.26
N ASN A 23 -3.08 27.94 -36.54
CA ASN A 23 -2.85 26.52 -36.83
C ASN A 23 -3.59 25.55 -35.90
N LYS A 24 -4.79 25.93 -35.44
CA LYS A 24 -5.60 25.19 -34.46
C LYS A 24 -5.82 23.71 -34.81
N LYS A 25 -5.98 23.34 -36.08
CA LYS A 25 -6.24 21.94 -36.50
C LYS A 25 -5.05 21.00 -36.23
N ALA A 26 -3.86 21.41 -36.64
CA ALA A 26 -2.64 20.63 -36.43
C ALA A 26 -2.28 20.54 -34.94
N ILE A 27 -2.54 21.62 -34.18
CA ILE A 27 -2.32 21.64 -32.73
C ILE A 27 -3.35 20.75 -32.01
N LEU A 28 -4.61 20.75 -32.42
CA LEU A 28 -5.63 19.87 -31.84
C LEU A 28 -5.29 18.39 -31.99
N LEU A 29 -4.79 17.98 -33.17
CA LEU A 29 -4.44 16.57 -33.43
C LEU A 29 -3.26 16.10 -32.57
N SER A 30 -2.26 16.95 -32.35
CA SER A 30 -1.10 16.63 -31.49
C SER A 30 -1.40 16.73 -29.99
N SER A 31 -2.37 17.58 -29.63
CA SER A 31 -2.81 17.77 -28.24
C SER A 31 -3.38 16.48 -27.64
N VAL A 32 -4.02 15.62 -28.45
CA VAL A 32 -4.58 14.34 -27.98
C VAL A 32 -3.51 13.46 -27.32
N GLY A 33 -2.34 13.33 -27.93
CA GLY A 33 -1.26 12.50 -27.39
C GLY A 33 -0.75 13.02 -26.05
N ILE A 34 -0.63 14.34 -25.91
CA ILE A 34 -0.15 15.01 -24.68
C ILE A 34 -1.17 14.90 -23.57
N ILE A 35 -2.42 15.25 -23.88
CA ILE A 35 -3.56 15.16 -22.96
C ILE A 35 -3.67 13.72 -22.44
N PHE A 36 -3.60 12.73 -23.32
CA PHE A 36 -3.65 11.32 -22.94
C PHE A 36 -2.44 10.89 -22.11
N GLY A 37 -1.23 11.33 -22.46
CA GLY A 37 -0.03 10.99 -21.70
C GLY A 37 -0.03 11.56 -20.29
N ILE A 38 -0.49 12.80 -20.14
CA ILE A 38 -0.59 13.47 -18.84
C ILE A 38 -1.73 12.90 -18.01
N ALA A 39 -2.88 12.65 -18.63
CA ALA A 39 -3.99 11.97 -17.96
C ALA A 39 -3.57 10.58 -17.46
N SER A 40 -2.85 9.82 -18.29
CA SER A 40 -2.29 8.51 -17.92
C SER A 40 -1.27 8.62 -16.79
N PHE A 41 -0.42 9.65 -16.80
CA PHE A 41 0.54 9.90 -15.73
C PHE A 41 -0.15 10.19 -14.40
N VAL A 42 -1.10 11.11 -14.38
CA VAL A 42 -1.88 11.43 -13.18
C VAL A 42 -2.62 10.18 -12.69
N PHE A 43 -3.21 9.41 -13.61
CA PHE A 43 -3.92 8.16 -13.30
C PHE A 43 -3.03 7.11 -12.65
N PHE A 44 -1.93 6.71 -13.29
CA PHE A 44 -1.08 5.61 -12.80
C PHE A 44 -0.33 5.97 -11.53
N VAL A 45 0.14 7.21 -11.39
CA VAL A 45 0.80 7.67 -10.16
C VAL A 45 -0.20 7.72 -9.00
N SER A 46 -1.42 8.24 -9.22
CA SER A 46 -2.45 8.28 -8.18
C SER A 46 -2.93 6.89 -7.78
N LEU A 47 -3.05 5.96 -8.75
CA LEU A 47 -3.39 4.56 -8.49
C LEU A 47 -2.29 3.85 -7.71
N GLY A 48 -1.03 4.02 -8.10
CA GLY A 48 0.11 3.43 -7.40
C GLY A 48 0.18 3.88 -5.95
N ASN A 49 0.00 5.18 -5.69
CA ASN A 49 -0.06 5.72 -4.34
C ASN A 49 -1.28 5.20 -3.57
N GLY A 50 -2.47 5.15 -4.18
CA GLY A 50 -3.68 4.64 -3.53
C GLY A 50 -3.59 3.16 -3.18
N ILE A 51 -3.05 2.32 -4.08
CA ILE A 51 -2.78 0.90 -3.79
C ILE A 51 -1.76 0.77 -2.67
N LYS A 52 -0.68 1.56 -2.70
CA LYS A 52 0.32 1.59 -1.62
C LYS A 52 -0.34 1.92 -0.29
N SER A 53 -1.12 2.99 -0.23
CA SER A 53 -1.81 3.44 0.97
C SER A 53 -2.82 2.41 1.48
N ALA A 54 -3.59 1.79 0.58
CA ALA A 54 -4.55 0.74 0.92
C ALA A 54 -3.88 -0.49 1.54
N VAL A 55 -2.78 -0.97 0.94
CA VAL A 55 -2.14 -2.20 1.41
C VAL A 55 -1.26 -1.94 2.64
N PHE A 56 -0.42 -0.90 2.60
CA PHE A 56 0.44 -0.58 3.74
C PHE A 56 -0.35 -0.01 4.93
N GLY A 57 -1.48 0.67 4.71
CA GLY A 57 -2.30 1.25 5.77
C GLY A 57 -3.30 0.28 6.42
N LYS A 58 -3.87 -0.68 5.67
CA LYS A 58 -4.90 -1.61 6.20
C LYS A 58 -4.41 -3.04 6.45
N ILE A 59 -3.44 -3.55 5.66
CA ILE A 59 -3.00 -4.95 5.75
C ILE A 59 -1.72 -5.08 6.57
N LEU A 60 -0.78 -4.14 6.41
CA LEU A 60 0.40 -4.06 7.25
C LEU A 60 0.13 -3.10 8.42
N SER A 61 -0.62 -3.56 9.41
CA SER A 61 -0.91 -2.83 10.65
C SER A 61 0.30 -2.10 11.24
N ASN A 62 0.03 -0.97 11.91
CA ASN A 62 0.96 -0.07 12.58
C ASN A 62 1.73 -0.75 13.74
N LEU A 63 2.61 -1.71 13.46
CA LEU A 63 3.64 -2.02 14.45
C LEU A 63 4.53 -0.79 14.56
N PRO A 64 4.75 -0.28 15.77
CA PRO A 64 5.69 0.80 16.00
C PRO A 64 7.04 0.47 15.33
N VAL A 65 7.72 1.49 14.79
CA VAL A 65 8.98 1.33 14.02
C VAL A 65 10.06 0.61 14.83
N ASN A 66 9.88 0.52 16.16
CA ASN A 66 10.77 -0.14 17.10
C ASN A 66 10.37 -1.59 17.49
N VAL A 67 9.41 -2.24 16.81
CA VAL A 67 9.03 -3.64 17.12
C VAL A 67 9.45 -4.60 15.99
N ILE A 68 10.12 -5.69 16.35
CA ILE A 68 10.57 -6.75 15.46
C ILE A 68 9.80 -8.03 15.80
N GLU A 69 9.09 -8.59 14.83
CA GLU A 69 8.49 -9.92 14.98
C GLU A 69 9.48 -10.99 14.55
N VAL A 70 9.74 -11.96 15.44
CA VAL A 70 10.68 -13.04 15.20
C VAL A 70 9.95 -14.37 15.25
N THR A 71 10.18 -15.20 14.24
CA THR A 71 9.58 -16.52 14.04
C THR A 71 10.66 -17.55 13.72
N PRO A 72 10.43 -18.83 14.04
CA PRO A 72 11.34 -19.91 13.69
C PRO A 72 11.36 -20.15 12.16
N LYS A 73 12.53 -20.53 11.62
CA LYS A 73 12.77 -20.70 10.17
C LYS A 73 11.96 -21.80 9.49
N SER A 74 11.31 -22.68 10.26
CA SER A 74 10.54 -23.82 9.76
C SER A 74 9.07 -23.80 10.17
N SER A 75 8.47 -22.62 10.36
CA SER A 75 7.03 -22.52 10.59
C SER A 75 6.25 -22.75 9.28
N THR A 76 6.20 -24.00 8.81
CA THR A 76 5.16 -24.42 7.86
C THR A 76 3.84 -24.46 8.62
N ILE A 77 3.19 -23.30 8.75
CA ILE A 77 1.87 -23.21 9.35
C ILE A 77 0.88 -23.71 8.30
N GLY A 78 0.59 -25.01 8.35
CA GLY A 78 -0.59 -25.55 7.69
C GLY A 78 -1.83 -24.91 8.31
N ILE A 79 -2.68 -24.34 7.48
CA ILE A 79 -3.98 -23.72 7.83
C ILE A 79 -4.92 -24.71 8.58
N PHE A 80 -4.57 -25.99 8.62
CA PHE A 80 -5.34 -27.09 9.21
C PHE A 80 -4.56 -27.91 10.26
N SER A 81 -3.59 -27.34 11.00
CA SER A 81 -2.89 -28.09 12.05
C SER A 81 -3.78 -28.31 13.30
N PHE A 82 -4.87 -29.05 13.12
CA PHE A 82 -5.67 -29.66 14.17
C PHE A 82 -5.03 -31.00 14.51
N GLY A 83 -4.09 -31.00 15.45
CA GLY A 83 -3.34 -32.18 15.85
C GLY A 83 -1.85 -31.91 15.81
N GLY A 84 -1.22 -32.03 16.98
CA GLY A 84 0.19 -31.76 17.19
C GLY A 84 1.09 -32.38 16.12
N LEU A 85 1.70 -31.52 15.32
CA LEU A 85 2.98 -31.78 14.70
C LEU A 85 3.96 -30.79 15.29
N SER A 86 5.04 -31.34 15.84
CA SER A 86 6.18 -30.69 16.48
C SER A 86 6.35 -29.21 16.13
N SER A 87 6.04 -28.33 17.10
CA SER A 87 6.46 -26.94 17.02
C SER A 87 8.00 -26.91 17.10
N THR A 88 8.63 -26.50 16.01
CA THR A 88 9.95 -25.89 16.04
C THR A 88 9.78 -24.49 16.59
N GLY A 89 9.39 -24.38 17.87
CA GLY A 89 9.24 -23.08 18.53
C GLY A 89 10.59 -22.49 18.94
N ILE A 90 10.56 -21.24 19.37
CA ILE A 90 11.68 -20.55 20.00
C ILE A 90 11.70 -20.99 21.47
N ASP A 91 12.84 -21.49 21.94
CA ASP A 91 13.02 -21.92 23.33
C ASP A 91 13.42 -20.72 24.23
N ASP A 92 13.22 -20.84 25.55
CA ASP A 92 13.60 -19.78 26.51
C ASP A 92 15.07 -19.37 26.40
N ALA A 93 16.00 -20.31 26.19
CA ALA A 93 17.42 -20.00 26.02
C ALA A 93 17.69 -19.08 24.81
N THR A 94 16.92 -19.22 23.74
CA THR A 94 17.00 -18.33 22.58
C THR A 94 16.41 -16.96 22.88
N VAL A 95 15.32 -16.91 23.67
CA VAL A 95 14.74 -15.63 24.13
C VAL A 95 15.73 -14.87 25.01
N ASP A 96 16.41 -15.54 25.93
CA ASP A 96 17.41 -14.94 26.82
C ASP A 96 18.63 -14.41 26.03
N ALA A 97 19.05 -15.14 24.99
CA ALA A 97 20.12 -14.70 24.09
C ALA A 97 19.73 -13.41 23.33
N ILE A 98 18.47 -13.30 22.88
CA ILE A 98 17.96 -12.11 22.19
C ILE A 98 17.80 -10.93 23.17
N SER A 99 17.37 -11.21 24.40
CA SER A 99 17.26 -10.20 25.46
C SER A 99 18.61 -9.55 25.79
N SER A 100 19.69 -10.31 25.62
CA SER A 100 21.07 -9.85 25.85
C SER A 100 21.65 -8.99 24.72
N ILE A 101 20.95 -8.87 23.58
CA ILE A 101 21.39 -8.04 22.46
C ILE A 101 21.33 -6.56 22.84
N LYS A 102 22.39 -5.82 22.56
CA LYS A 102 22.47 -4.38 22.85
C LYS A 102 21.38 -3.61 22.10
N GLY A 103 20.55 -2.87 22.83
CA GLY A 103 19.48 -2.05 22.28
C GLY A 103 18.10 -2.73 22.27
N VAL A 104 17.99 -3.97 22.74
CA VAL A 104 16.71 -4.60 23.06
C VAL A 104 16.24 -4.08 24.42
N ARG A 105 15.02 -3.53 24.45
CA ARG A 105 14.37 -3.00 25.65
C ARG A 105 13.55 -4.09 26.34
N GLU A 106 12.65 -4.73 25.60
CA GLU A 106 11.66 -5.67 26.11
C GLU A 106 11.38 -6.76 25.06
N ILE A 107 11.01 -7.96 25.52
CA ILE A 107 10.58 -9.06 24.67
C ILE A 107 9.23 -9.57 25.17
N TYR A 108 8.28 -9.66 24.25
CA TYR A 108 6.99 -10.29 24.49
C TYR A 108 6.87 -11.60 23.73
N LYS A 109 6.13 -12.54 24.28
CA LYS A 109 6.08 -13.93 23.86
C LYS A 109 4.66 -14.30 23.39
N GLU A 110 4.59 -15.09 22.32
CA GLU A 110 3.35 -15.71 21.84
C GLU A 110 3.49 -17.24 21.94
N LEU A 111 2.67 -17.84 22.79
CA LEU A 111 2.59 -19.27 23.00
C LEU A 111 1.38 -19.84 22.23
N VAL A 112 1.54 -20.99 21.59
CA VAL A 112 0.40 -21.71 20.99
C VAL A 112 -0.20 -22.66 22.02
N LEU A 113 -1.52 -22.68 22.10
CA LEU A 113 -2.22 -23.74 22.80
C LEU A 113 -2.31 -24.96 21.90
N ASP A 114 -1.50 -25.97 22.22
CA ASP A 114 -1.41 -27.28 21.57
C ASP A 114 -2.41 -28.31 22.12
N VAL A 115 -3.25 -27.88 23.07
CA VAL A 115 -4.35 -28.68 23.61
C VAL A 115 -5.58 -28.57 22.69
N PRO A 116 -6.29 -29.67 22.41
CA PRO A 116 -7.52 -29.62 21.61
C PRO A 116 -8.60 -28.78 22.32
N ILE A 117 -9.17 -27.79 21.62
CA ILE A 117 -10.23 -26.93 22.15
C ILE A 117 -11.42 -26.84 21.20
N GLN A 118 -12.59 -26.63 21.79
CA GLN A 118 -13.84 -26.43 21.09
C GLN A 118 -14.59 -25.25 21.69
N ALA A 119 -15.12 -24.36 20.84
CA ALA A 119 -16.06 -23.34 21.26
C ALA A 119 -17.49 -23.79 21.05
N ARG A 120 -18.34 -23.43 22.01
CA ARG A 120 -19.79 -23.58 21.97
C ARG A 120 -20.44 -22.25 22.30
N GLY A 121 -21.27 -21.76 21.40
CA GLY A 121 -22.02 -20.52 21.59
C GLY A 121 -23.27 -20.48 20.75
N GLU A 122 -24.05 -19.43 20.95
CA GLU A 122 -25.20 -19.12 20.10
C GLU A 122 -24.94 -17.80 19.37
N PHE A 123 -25.14 -17.80 18.06
CA PHE A 123 -24.91 -16.64 17.22
C PHE A 123 -26.04 -16.54 16.19
N TYR A 124 -26.76 -15.42 16.16
CA TYR A 124 -27.98 -15.23 15.36
C TYR A 124 -28.98 -16.40 15.47
N SER A 125 -29.31 -16.78 16.71
CA SER A 125 -30.24 -17.89 17.03
C SER A 125 -29.82 -19.25 16.48
N ARG A 126 -28.53 -19.43 16.15
CA ARG A 126 -27.95 -20.70 15.74
C ARG A 126 -26.91 -21.13 16.76
N ARG A 127 -27.05 -22.37 17.24
CA ARG A 127 -26.02 -23.00 18.06
C ARG A 127 -24.83 -23.35 17.16
N ILE A 128 -23.68 -22.80 17.49
CA ILE A 128 -22.42 -23.07 16.80
C ILE A 128 -21.54 -23.85 17.76
N VAL A 129 -21.05 -24.99 17.26
CA VAL A 129 -19.99 -25.75 17.91
C VAL A 129 -18.88 -25.90 16.89
N THR A 130 -17.69 -25.42 17.22
CA THR A 130 -16.56 -25.40 16.28
C THR A 130 -15.26 -25.58 17.03
N ASP A 131 -14.30 -26.23 16.39
CA ASP A 131 -12.95 -26.29 16.92
C ASP A 131 -12.26 -24.95 16.67
N LEU A 132 -11.45 -24.51 17.63
CA LEU A 132 -10.72 -23.24 17.53
C LEU A 132 -9.22 -23.50 17.66
N ALA A 133 -8.43 -22.58 17.11
CA ALA A 133 -7.05 -22.40 17.52
C ALA A 133 -7.00 -21.31 18.59
N ALA A 134 -6.10 -21.46 19.57
CA ALA A 134 -5.86 -20.44 20.57
C ALA A 134 -4.37 -20.14 20.74
N THR A 135 -4.06 -18.88 21.03
CA THR A 135 -2.71 -18.46 21.42
C THR A 135 -2.75 -17.67 22.73
N GLY A 136 -1.63 -17.69 23.44
CA GLY A 136 -1.38 -16.93 24.65
C GLY A 136 -0.37 -15.84 24.36
N ILE A 137 -0.64 -14.61 24.79
CA ILE A 137 0.30 -13.50 24.65
C ILE A 137 0.45 -12.75 25.96
N ASP A 138 1.57 -12.04 26.11
CA ASP A 138 1.78 -11.16 27.26
C ASP A 138 0.77 -10.00 27.30
N GLU A 139 0.35 -9.67 28.52
CA GLU A 139 -0.73 -8.72 28.78
C GLU A 139 -0.37 -7.29 28.34
N ASP A 140 0.86 -6.86 28.63
CA ASP A 140 1.35 -5.51 28.33
C ASP A 140 1.44 -5.23 26.82
N LEU A 141 1.70 -6.27 26.00
CA LEU A 141 1.83 -6.15 24.55
C LEU A 141 0.54 -5.66 23.87
N VAL A 142 -0.62 -5.98 24.45
CA VAL A 142 -1.94 -5.67 23.89
C VAL A 142 -2.76 -4.72 24.75
N ARG A 143 -2.16 -4.13 25.78
CA ARG A 143 -2.86 -3.25 26.71
C ARG A 143 -3.61 -2.10 26.03
N GLU A 144 -3.04 -1.55 24.95
CA GLU A 144 -3.65 -0.48 24.16
C GLU A 144 -4.78 -0.95 23.23
N ASP A 145 -4.84 -2.25 22.92
CA ASP A 145 -5.85 -2.86 22.04
C ASP A 145 -7.13 -3.29 22.80
N ILE A 146 -7.16 -3.13 24.12
CA ILE A 146 -8.29 -3.51 24.99
C ILE A 146 -9.30 -2.36 25.10
N LYS A 147 -10.59 -2.68 25.03
CA LYS A 147 -11.65 -1.68 25.18
C LYS A 147 -11.67 -1.12 26.60
N GLU A 148 -11.91 0.18 26.70
CA GLU A 148 -12.09 0.87 27.98
C GLU A 148 -13.17 0.17 28.84
N GLY A 149 -12.86 -0.04 30.12
CA GLY A 149 -13.71 -0.78 31.07
C GLY A 149 -13.43 -2.29 31.14
N TYR A 150 -12.68 -2.86 30.19
CA TYR A 150 -12.26 -4.26 30.24
C TYR A 150 -10.79 -4.40 30.64
N LYS A 151 -10.40 -5.62 31.06
CA LYS A 151 -9.03 -5.97 31.42
C LYS A 151 -8.66 -7.28 30.75
N PHE A 152 -7.47 -7.32 30.17
CA PHE A 152 -6.86 -8.53 29.61
C PHE A 152 -5.80 -9.04 30.59
N THR A 153 -6.26 -9.63 31.68
CA THR A 153 -5.40 -10.10 32.77
C THR A 153 -5.78 -11.51 33.18
N PHE A 154 -4.82 -12.32 33.60
CA PHE A 154 -5.11 -13.60 34.21
C PHE A 154 -5.93 -13.46 35.50
N LYS A 155 -6.96 -14.29 35.62
CA LYS A 155 -7.79 -14.44 36.81
C LYS A 155 -8.13 -15.92 37.00
N GLU A 156 -8.05 -16.39 38.25
CA GLU A 156 -8.45 -17.77 38.58
C GLU A 156 -9.95 -17.99 38.35
N ASP A 157 -10.78 -17.02 38.75
CA ASP A 157 -12.23 -17.05 38.65
C ASP A 157 -12.78 -16.00 37.70
N GLY A 158 -13.88 -16.35 37.02
CA GLY A 158 -14.60 -15.48 36.09
C GLY A 158 -14.33 -15.80 34.62
N PRO A 159 -14.91 -14.99 33.71
CA PRO A 159 -14.75 -15.23 32.29
C PRO A 159 -13.33 -14.91 31.83
N ILE A 160 -12.78 -15.77 30.97
CA ILE A 160 -11.45 -15.60 30.38
C ILE A 160 -11.51 -14.45 29.38
N PRO A 161 -10.74 -13.37 29.58
CA PRO A 161 -10.70 -12.28 28.64
C PRO A 161 -9.96 -12.74 27.37
N ILE A 162 -10.62 -12.60 26.23
CA ILE A 162 -10.03 -12.92 24.93
C ILE A 162 -10.00 -11.69 24.03
N ILE A 163 -9.04 -11.67 23.14
CA ILE A 163 -8.99 -10.76 22.00
C ILE A 163 -9.03 -11.58 20.71
N VAL A 164 -9.50 -10.93 19.66
CA VAL A 164 -9.63 -11.53 18.32
C VAL A 164 -8.94 -10.61 17.31
N SER A 165 -8.46 -11.18 16.21
CA SER A 165 -7.86 -10.36 15.16
C SER A 165 -8.88 -9.38 14.56
N LYS A 166 -8.50 -8.10 14.41
CA LYS A 166 -9.30 -7.11 13.67
C LYS A 166 -9.65 -7.64 12.27
N HIS A 167 -8.73 -8.41 11.70
CA HIS A 167 -8.85 -9.05 10.40
C HIS A 167 -9.98 -10.09 10.31
N LEU A 168 -10.28 -10.78 11.42
CA LEU A 168 -11.37 -11.76 11.45
C LEU A 168 -12.74 -11.10 11.27
N LEU A 169 -12.92 -9.90 11.84
CA LEU A 169 -14.15 -9.12 11.70
C LEU A 169 -14.38 -8.72 10.24
N GLU A 170 -13.33 -8.31 9.54
CA GLU A 170 -13.41 -8.02 8.11
C GLU A 170 -13.73 -9.25 7.28
N LEU A 171 -13.07 -10.39 7.55
CA LEU A 171 -13.35 -11.66 6.89
C LEU A 171 -14.81 -12.09 7.09
N TYR A 172 -15.34 -11.94 8.30
CA TYR A 172 -16.76 -12.19 8.58
C TYR A 172 -17.66 -11.26 7.74
N ASN A 173 -17.41 -9.95 7.77
CA ASN A 173 -18.26 -8.97 7.11
C ASN A 173 -18.26 -9.11 5.58
N SER A 174 -17.11 -9.39 4.98
CA SER A 174 -16.97 -9.52 3.54
C SER A 174 -17.46 -10.88 3.02
N ASN A 175 -17.19 -11.98 3.73
CA ASN A 175 -17.49 -13.31 3.21
C ASN A 175 -18.80 -13.89 3.79
N ILE A 176 -18.94 -13.88 5.12
CA ILE A 176 -20.05 -14.57 5.79
C ILE A 176 -21.30 -13.69 5.79
N ALA A 177 -21.18 -12.43 6.21
CA ALA A 177 -22.32 -11.52 6.33
C ALA A 177 -22.96 -11.27 4.96
N GLN A 178 -22.15 -11.05 3.93
CA GLN A 178 -22.63 -10.86 2.56
C GLN A 178 -23.27 -12.13 2.00
N ALA A 179 -22.62 -13.30 2.10
CA ALA A 179 -23.15 -14.54 1.54
C ALA A 179 -24.45 -15.00 2.22
N MET A 180 -24.52 -14.83 3.55
CA MET A 180 -25.67 -15.28 4.35
C MET A 180 -26.71 -14.18 4.58
N LYS A 181 -26.51 -12.98 4.00
CA LYS A 181 -27.36 -11.78 4.21
C LYS A 181 -27.55 -11.44 5.71
N LEU A 182 -26.48 -11.59 6.50
CA LEU A 182 -26.47 -11.21 7.91
C LEU A 182 -26.04 -9.74 8.08
N PRO A 183 -26.35 -9.11 9.22
CA PRO A 183 -25.87 -7.77 9.52
C PRO A 183 -24.35 -7.72 9.58
N ARG A 184 -23.76 -6.63 9.10
CA ARG A 184 -22.35 -6.33 9.34
C ARG A 184 -22.15 -6.04 10.82
N LEU A 185 -21.04 -6.54 11.36
CA LEU A 185 -20.66 -6.32 12.74
C LEU A 185 -19.56 -5.26 12.83
N THR A 186 -19.65 -4.43 13.86
CA THR A 186 -18.58 -3.52 14.27
C THR A 186 -17.88 -4.07 15.52
N ALA A 187 -16.62 -3.66 15.74
CA ALA A 187 -15.86 -4.11 16.90
C ALA A 187 -16.60 -3.83 18.21
N ASP A 188 -17.14 -2.62 18.36
CA ASP A 188 -17.90 -2.21 19.55
C ASP A 188 -19.17 -3.01 19.80
N ALA A 189 -19.81 -3.53 18.75
CA ALA A 189 -21.05 -4.29 18.87
C ALA A 189 -20.84 -5.73 19.39
N ILE A 190 -19.65 -6.32 19.17
CA ILE A 190 -19.33 -7.69 19.62
C ILE A 190 -18.55 -7.69 20.93
N ILE A 191 -17.91 -6.58 21.32
CA ILE A 191 -17.21 -6.51 22.61
C ILE A 191 -18.19 -6.85 23.75
N GLY A 192 -17.75 -7.71 24.66
CA GLY A 192 -18.55 -8.28 25.74
C GLY A 192 -19.23 -9.59 25.38
N PHE A 193 -19.19 -10.03 24.11
CA PHE A 193 -19.74 -11.32 23.68
C PHE A 193 -19.11 -12.47 24.46
N LYS A 194 -19.96 -13.38 24.94
CA LYS A 194 -19.57 -14.54 25.74
C LYS A 194 -19.87 -15.85 25.04
N PHE A 195 -18.99 -16.83 25.20
CA PHE A 195 -19.21 -18.19 24.75
C PHE A 195 -18.48 -19.17 25.66
N LYS A 196 -18.80 -20.47 25.54
CA LYS A 196 -18.14 -21.53 26.30
C LYS A 196 -16.95 -22.08 25.53
N LEU A 197 -15.79 -22.12 26.16
CA LEU A 197 -14.60 -22.80 25.68
C LEU A 197 -14.47 -24.15 26.41
N ILE A 198 -14.37 -25.22 25.64
CA ILE A 198 -14.19 -26.58 26.14
C ILE A 198 -12.75 -26.95 25.85
N VAL A 199 -11.95 -27.18 26.90
CA VAL A 199 -10.52 -27.52 26.80
C VAL A 199 -10.34 -29.02 26.97
N GLY A 200 -9.50 -29.63 26.14
CA GLY A 200 -9.27 -31.07 26.09
C GLY A 200 -10.20 -31.83 25.12
N ARG A 201 -11.06 -31.15 24.36
CA ARG A 201 -12.00 -31.76 23.41
C ARG A 201 -12.02 -30.98 22.10
N SER A 202 -11.98 -31.69 20.98
CA SER A 202 -12.21 -31.20 19.62
C SER A 202 -12.92 -32.28 18.79
N PHE A 203 -13.47 -31.93 17.64
CA PHE A 203 -14.02 -32.89 16.67
C PHE A 203 -12.97 -33.82 16.06
N LEU A 204 -11.72 -33.36 15.96
CA LEU A 204 -10.62 -34.07 15.28
C LEU A 204 -9.69 -34.80 16.26
N ALA A 205 -9.54 -34.28 17.47
CA ALA A 205 -8.69 -34.85 18.51
C ALA A 205 -9.24 -34.52 19.91
N GLY A 206 -8.99 -35.38 20.90
CA GLY A 206 -9.42 -35.14 22.28
C GLY A 206 -8.58 -35.95 23.26
N THR A 207 -8.57 -35.50 24.52
CA THR A 207 -7.92 -36.28 25.57
C THR A 207 -8.65 -37.61 25.78
N LYS A 208 -7.90 -38.70 25.98
CA LYS A 208 -8.47 -40.01 26.33
C LYS A 208 -9.11 -39.99 27.71
N ASP A 209 -8.63 -39.10 28.58
CA ASP A 209 -9.13 -38.94 29.94
C ASP A 209 -10.20 -37.84 30.01
N THR A 210 -11.46 -38.25 29.95
CA THR A 210 -12.61 -37.33 29.96
C THR A 210 -12.73 -36.50 31.24
N SER A 211 -12.09 -36.91 32.34
CA SER A 211 -12.07 -36.14 33.59
C SER A 211 -11.26 -34.85 33.48
N LYS A 212 -10.34 -34.77 32.52
CA LYS A 212 -9.52 -33.59 32.25
C LYS A 212 -10.19 -32.57 31.33
N VAL A 213 -11.37 -32.89 30.80
CA VAL A 213 -12.14 -31.95 29.96
C VAL A 213 -12.82 -30.93 30.88
N LYS A 214 -12.45 -29.66 30.72
CA LYS A 214 -12.99 -28.54 31.52
C LYS A 214 -13.71 -27.54 30.62
N GLU A 215 -14.81 -26.98 31.12
CA GLU A 215 -15.54 -25.89 30.46
C GLU A 215 -15.19 -24.56 31.14
N TYR A 216 -14.92 -23.55 30.33
CA TYR A 216 -14.65 -22.18 30.75
C TYR A 216 -15.57 -21.21 30.01
N GLU A 217 -15.95 -20.11 30.66
CA GLU A 217 -16.62 -18.99 29.98
C GLU A 217 -15.54 -18.05 29.42
N CYS A 218 -15.62 -17.69 28.15
CA CYS A 218 -14.77 -16.68 27.53
C CYS A 218 -15.57 -15.41 27.26
N GLN A 219 -14.91 -14.25 27.34
CA GLN A 219 -15.50 -12.96 27.01
C GLN A 219 -14.59 -12.16 26.08
N LEU A 220 -15.13 -11.67 24.97
CA LEU A 220 -14.40 -10.82 24.05
C LEU A 220 -14.19 -9.42 24.64
N VAL A 221 -12.95 -9.01 24.85
CA VAL A 221 -12.58 -7.74 25.49
C VAL A 221 -11.90 -6.72 24.56
N GLY A 222 -11.49 -7.15 23.36
CA GLY A 222 -10.81 -6.27 22.42
C GLY A 222 -10.47 -6.93 21.09
N PHE A 223 -9.93 -6.12 20.18
CA PHE A 223 -9.44 -6.57 18.89
C PHE A 223 -8.02 -6.07 18.68
N SER A 224 -7.10 -6.97 18.33
CA SER A 224 -5.68 -6.62 18.15
C SER A 224 -5.15 -7.21 16.84
N ASP A 225 -4.24 -6.48 16.19
CA ASP A 225 -3.49 -6.99 15.04
C ASP A 225 -2.43 -8.03 15.45
N LYS A 226 -2.17 -8.16 16.76
CA LYS A 226 -1.27 -9.13 17.37
C LYS A 226 -1.95 -10.46 17.68
N ALA A 227 -3.27 -10.53 17.55
CA ALA A 227 -4.04 -11.76 17.74
C ALA A 227 -3.95 -12.67 16.50
N ILE A 228 -4.08 -13.98 16.72
CA ILE A 228 -4.14 -14.96 15.62
C ILE A 228 -5.32 -14.66 14.67
N LEU A 229 -5.07 -14.76 13.36
CA LEU A 229 -6.06 -14.47 12.32
C LEU A 229 -7.34 -15.31 12.45
N LEU A 230 -7.20 -16.64 12.60
CA LEU A 230 -8.32 -17.58 12.72
C LEU A 230 -8.26 -18.28 14.09
N GLY A 231 -8.89 -17.70 15.10
CA GLY A 231 -8.87 -18.24 16.45
C GLY A 231 -9.12 -17.16 17.51
N ILE A 232 -8.70 -17.48 18.73
CA ILE A 232 -8.78 -16.59 19.88
C ILE A 232 -7.40 -16.39 20.50
N THR A 233 -7.17 -15.23 21.11
CA THR A 233 -5.95 -14.95 21.85
C THR A 233 -6.31 -14.57 23.29
N MET A 234 -5.57 -15.09 24.26
CA MET A 234 -5.82 -14.90 25.70
C MET A 234 -4.49 -14.58 26.43
N PRO A 235 -4.53 -14.16 27.71
CA PRO A 235 -3.31 -14.00 28.49
C PRO A 235 -2.49 -15.30 28.52
N ILE A 236 -1.17 -15.19 28.38
CA ILE A 236 -0.26 -16.35 28.26
C ILE A 236 -0.39 -17.35 29.42
N GLU A 237 -0.72 -16.87 30.62
CA GLU A 237 -0.94 -17.71 31.80
C GLU A 237 -2.11 -18.68 31.66
N TYR A 238 -3.16 -18.35 30.91
CA TYR A 238 -4.25 -19.30 30.65
C TYR A 238 -3.78 -20.47 29.80
N VAL A 239 -2.90 -20.23 28.82
CA VAL A 239 -2.33 -21.29 27.98
C VAL A 239 -1.45 -22.21 28.83
N ARG A 240 -0.63 -21.65 29.73
CA ARG A 240 0.14 -22.42 30.73
C ARG A 240 -0.77 -23.26 31.63
N LYS A 241 -1.84 -22.66 32.17
CA LYS A 241 -2.85 -23.36 32.98
C LYS A 241 -3.49 -24.53 32.23
N PHE A 242 -3.92 -24.33 31.00
CA PHE A 242 -4.57 -25.37 30.19
C PHE A 242 -3.64 -26.52 29.84
N ARG A 243 -2.38 -26.23 29.51
CA ARG A 243 -1.38 -27.28 29.27
C ARG A 243 -1.16 -28.11 30.52
N ARG A 244 -0.96 -27.46 31.68
CA ARG A 244 -0.81 -28.15 32.98
C ARG A 244 -2.01 -29.03 33.31
N ASP A 245 -3.22 -28.51 33.13
CA ASP A 245 -4.46 -29.24 33.42
C ASP A 245 -4.65 -30.50 32.56
N VAL A 246 -4.28 -30.46 31.28
CA VAL A 246 -4.53 -31.58 30.35
C VAL A 246 -3.34 -32.54 30.26
N GLU A 247 -2.13 -32.02 30.07
CA GLU A 247 -0.93 -32.83 29.82
C GLU A 247 -0.23 -33.27 31.10
N GLY A 248 -0.45 -32.58 32.23
CA GLY A 248 0.06 -32.97 33.55
C GLY A 248 1.56 -32.70 33.80
N SER A 249 2.28 -32.08 32.86
CA SER A 249 3.67 -31.63 33.06
C SER A 249 3.94 -30.27 32.41
N GLU A 250 4.78 -29.46 33.08
CA GLU A 250 5.39 -28.27 32.48
C GLU A 250 6.53 -28.72 31.56
N GLY A 251 6.20 -29.13 30.34
CA GLY A 251 7.21 -29.27 29.29
C GLY A 251 7.91 -27.94 29.01
N LYS A 252 9.12 -27.98 28.42
CA LYS A 252 9.83 -26.76 27.99
C LYS A 252 8.94 -25.92 27.08
N GLU A 253 8.82 -24.63 27.38
CA GLU A 253 7.99 -23.73 26.57
C GLU A 253 8.61 -23.51 25.20
N LYS A 254 7.73 -23.56 24.19
CA LYS A 254 8.09 -23.33 22.80
C LYS A 254 7.22 -22.22 22.25
N TYR A 255 7.82 -21.06 22.06
CA TYR A 255 7.12 -19.88 21.55
C TYR A 255 6.97 -19.96 20.04
N LYS A 256 5.78 -19.66 19.53
CA LYS A 256 5.53 -19.58 18.08
C LYS A 256 6.14 -18.33 17.49
N LYS A 257 6.06 -17.23 18.23
CA LYS A 257 6.52 -15.91 17.83
C LYS A 257 6.98 -15.16 19.07
N ILE A 258 7.97 -14.30 18.91
CA ILE A 258 8.34 -13.30 19.91
C ILE A 258 8.36 -11.91 19.27
N TYR A 259 8.08 -10.90 20.08
CA TYR A 259 8.08 -9.49 19.71
C TYR A 259 9.24 -8.83 20.45
N VAL A 260 10.24 -8.37 19.71
CA VAL A 260 11.43 -7.71 20.26
C VAL A 260 11.27 -6.21 20.10
N ILE A 261 11.27 -5.48 21.21
CA ILE A 261 11.15 -4.01 21.22
C ILE A 261 12.55 -3.41 21.32
N GLY A 262 12.94 -2.63 20.32
CA GLY A 262 14.18 -1.84 20.35
C GLY A 262 14.01 -0.51 21.08
N GLU A 263 15.11 0.00 21.63
CA GLU A 263 15.16 1.33 22.27
C GLU A 263 14.83 2.47 21.29
N ASN A 264 15.28 2.36 20.03
CA ASN A 264 15.05 3.35 18.99
C ASN A 264 14.97 2.70 17.60
N SER A 265 14.44 3.43 16.61
CA SER A 265 14.33 2.92 15.23
C SER A 265 15.67 2.70 14.53
N SER A 266 16.74 3.36 14.97
CA SER A 266 18.06 3.33 14.33
C SER A 266 18.85 2.04 14.64
N ILE A 267 18.58 1.39 15.78
CA ILE A 267 19.27 0.16 16.21
C ILE A 267 18.59 -1.11 15.69
N ILE A 268 17.34 -1.00 15.21
CA ILE A 268 16.54 -2.11 14.66
C ILE A 268 17.26 -2.90 13.56
N PRO A 269 17.96 -2.27 12.59
CA PRO A 269 18.70 -3.02 11.58
C PRO A 269 19.82 -3.90 12.16
N SER A 270 20.52 -3.42 13.20
CA SER A 270 21.57 -4.18 13.87
C SER A 270 21.00 -5.38 14.62
N ILE A 271 19.93 -5.18 15.39
CA ILE A 271 19.21 -6.26 16.09
C ILE A 271 18.68 -7.29 15.08
N THR A 272 18.12 -6.82 13.96
CA THR A 272 17.60 -7.67 12.87
C THR A 272 18.71 -8.57 12.29
N GLN A 273 19.89 -8.02 12.06
CA GLN A 273 21.02 -8.77 11.52
C GLN A 273 21.51 -9.85 12.49
N GLU A 274 21.58 -9.52 13.78
CA GLU A 274 22.02 -10.45 14.82
C GLU A 274 21.02 -11.59 15.01
N ILE A 275 19.71 -11.29 15.09
CA ILE A 275 18.65 -12.31 15.15
C ILE A 275 18.67 -13.23 13.92
N THR A 276 18.90 -12.67 12.73
CA THR A 276 19.01 -13.46 11.49
C THR A 276 20.22 -14.40 11.53
N SER A 277 21.34 -13.95 12.14
CA SER A 277 22.54 -14.79 12.31
C SER A 277 22.33 -15.96 13.27
N MET A 278 21.40 -15.83 14.22
CA MET A 278 20.96 -16.92 15.12
C MET A 278 20.08 -17.96 14.41
N GLY A 279 19.82 -17.80 13.10
CA GLY A 279 19.02 -18.74 12.31
C GLY A 279 17.51 -18.57 12.46
N LEU A 280 17.07 -17.47 13.07
CA LEU A 280 15.66 -17.08 13.18
C LEU A 280 15.23 -16.24 11.98
N GLU A 281 13.94 -16.22 11.69
CA GLU A 281 13.36 -15.37 10.66
C GLU A 281 12.63 -14.19 11.28
N ILE A 282 12.73 -13.03 10.65
CA ILE A 282 11.97 -11.84 11.01
C ILE A 282 10.84 -11.71 10.00
N ASP A 283 9.60 -11.58 10.48
CA ASP A 283 8.39 -11.81 9.69
C ASP A 283 8.48 -11.20 8.28
N LYS A 284 8.68 -12.09 7.29
CA LYS A 284 8.86 -11.76 5.88
C LYS A 284 7.55 -11.40 5.21
N THR A 285 6.39 -11.63 5.85
CA THR A 285 5.08 -11.35 5.25
C THR A 285 4.97 -9.89 4.81
N ARG A 286 5.52 -8.96 5.62
CA ARG A 286 5.62 -7.53 5.26
C ARG A 286 6.52 -7.28 4.06
N LYS A 287 7.69 -7.94 4.00
CA LYS A 287 8.68 -7.76 2.92
C LYS A 287 8.21 -8.35 1.60
N THR A 288 7.56 -9.51 1.60
CA THR A 288 7.09 -10.18 0.37
C THR A 288 5.90 -9.43 -0.25
N ILE A 289 4.90 -9.05 0.55
CA ILE A 289 3.74 -8.27 0.07
C ILE A 289 4.21 -6.88 -0.38
N GLY A 290 5.04 -6.20 0.42
CA GLY A 290 5.60 -4.91 0.07
C GLY A 290 6.47 -4.96 -1.18
N GLY A 291 7.23 -6.03 -1.38
CA GLY A 291 8.06 -6.26 -2.57
C GLY A 291 7.25 -6.41 -3.85
N VAL A 292 6.23 -7.29 -3.86
CA VAL A 292 5.34 -7.48 -5.01
C VAL A 292 4.63 -6.18 -5.39
N ILE A 293 4.15 -5.42 -4.41
CA ILE A 293 3.47 -4.14 -4.63
C ILE A 293 4.44 -3.08 -5.13
N SER A 294 5.65 -3.02 -4.58
CA SER A 294 6.68 -2.10 -5.05
C SER A 294 7.05 -2.37 -6.51
N ILE A 295 7.14 -3.64 -6.92
CA ILE A 295 7.35 -4.03 -8.31
C ILE A 295 6.15 -3.58 -9.18
N ALA A 296 4.92 -3.79 -8.72
CA ALA A 296 3.72 -3.35 -9.44
C ALA A 296 3.66 -1.82 -9.62
N ILE A 297 3.96 -1.05 -8.57
CA ILE A 297 4.01 0.42 -8.62
C ILE A 297 5.13 0.90 -9.54
N LEU A 298 6.31 0.27 -9.46
CA LEU A 298 7.43 0.56 -10.36
C LEU A 298 7.03 0.34 -11.82
N PHE A 299 6.35 -0.77 -12.11
CA PHE A 299 5.86 -1.09 -13.44
C PHE A 299 4.84 -0.06 -13.96
N LEU A 300 3.87 0.35 -13.13
CA LEU A 300 2.92 1.41 -13.49
C LEU A 300 3.62 2.76 -13.74
N GLY A 301 4.62 3.09 -12.91
CA GLY A 301 5.43 4.30 -13.05
C GLY A 301 6.27 4.32 -14.33
N THR A 302 6.92 3.21 -14.67
CA THR A 302 7.69 3.11 -15.93
C THR A 302 6.77 3.17 -17.14
N LEU A 303 5.62 2.49 -17.13
CA LEU A 303 4.61 2.59 -18.19
C LEU A 303 4.14 4.03 -18.39
N SER A 304 3.88 4.75 -17.31
CA SER A 304 3.50 6.14 -17.36
C SER A 304 4.55 7.04 -18.03
N ILE A 305 5.83 6.89 -17.66
CA ILE A 305 6.93 7.64 -18.26
C ILE A 305 7.04 7.32 -19.76
N LEU A 306 6.88 6.05 -20.15
CA LEU A 306 6.90 5.64 -21.55
C LEU A 306 5.78 6.30 -22.36
N ILE A 307 4.54 6.35 -21.84
CA ILE A 307 3.42 6.99 -22.53
C ILE A 307 3.72 8.49 -22.74
N VAL A 308 4.21 9.19 -21.71
CA VAL A 308 4.57 10.61 -21.83
C VAL A 308 5.70 10.82 -22.84
N ALA A 309 6.70 9.93 -22.87
CA ALA A 309 7.78 9.99 -23.87
C ALA A 309 7.25 9.79 -25.31
N LEU A 310 6.32 8.86 -25.52
CA LEU A 310 5.64 8.68 -26.80
C LEU A 310 4.87 9.94 -27.23
N SER A 311 4.23 10.63 -26.28
CA SER A 311 3.59 11.93 -26.53
C SER A 311 4.60 12.99 -26.99
N ALA A 312 5.79 13.04 -26.41
CA ALA A 312 6.85 13.97 -26.82
C ALA A 312 7.36 13.71 -28.25
N ILE A 313 7.42 12.45 -28.67
CA ILE A 313 7.74 12.07 -30.05
C ILE A 313 6.65 12.54 -31.02
N ASN A 314 5.38 12.35 -30.64
CA ASN A 314 4.24 12.83 -31.43
C ASN A 314 4.27 14.36 -31.62
N ILE A 315 4.59 15.10 -30.55
CA ILE A 315 4.82 16.54 -30.58
C ILE A 315 5.92 16.91 -31.58
N SER A 316 7.08 16.24 -31.49
CA SER A 316 8.21 16.50 -32.39
C SER A 316 7.81 16.35 -33.87
N ASN A 317 7.07 15.29 -34.20
CA ASN A 317 6.56 15.06 -35.55
C ASN A 317 5.60 16.18 -35.98
N THR A 318 4.72 16.62 -35.09
CA THR A 318 3.77 17.71 -35.39
C THR A 318 4.49 19.04 -35.61
N PHE A 319 5.42 19.41 -34.73
CA PHE A 319 6.19 20.64 -34.90
C PHE A 319 7.04 20.61 -36.16
N ALA A 320 7.60 19.46 -36.52
CA ALA A 320 8.29 19.31 -37.80
C ALA A 320 7.36 19.64 -38.97
N LEU A 321 6.15 19.09 -39.01
CA LEU A 321 5.14 19.39 -40.03
C LEU A 321 4.76 20.87 -40.05
N LEU A 322 4.48 21.47 -38.87
CA LEU A 322 4.15 22.90 -38.75
C LEU A 322 5.26 23.81 -39.27
N ILE A 323 6.52 23.43 -39.05
CA ILE A 323 7.69 24.17 -39.56
C ILE A 323 7.79 24.03 -41.07
N PHE A 324 7.51 22.84 -41.64
CA PHE A 324 7.48 22.65 -43.08
C PHE A 324 6.43 23.54 -43.76
N GLU A 325 5.21 23.59 -43.22
CA GLU A 325 4.13 24.44 -43.75
C GLU A 325 4.45 25.94 -43.69
N ARG A 326 5.24 26.37 -42.71
CA ARG A 326 5.56 27.78 -42.46
C ARG A 326 6.99 28.18 -42.86
N ARG A 327 7.66 27.35 -43.65
CA ARG A 327 9.05 27.54 -44.04
C ARG A 327 9.31 28.90 -44.70
N ARG A 328 8.40 29.35 -45.57
CA ARG A 328 8.50 30.65 -46.25
C ARG A 328 8.40 31.83 -45.28
N GLU A 329 7.50 31.74 -44.28
CA GLU A 329 7.36 32.78 -43.26
C GLU A 329 8.61 32.91 -42.38
N LEU A 330 9.17 31.78 -41.95
CA LEU A 330 10.42 31.74 -41.20
C LEU A 330 11.58 32.30 -42.04
N GLY A 331 11.61 32.01 -43.34
CA GLY A 331 12.56 32.60 -44.29
C GLY A 331 12.47 34.12 -44.39
N ILE A 332 11.25 34.66 -44.49
CA ILE A 332 10.99 36.11 -44.50
C ILE A 332 11.44 36.76 -43.20
N LEU A 333 11.10 36.18 -42.04
CA LEU A 333 11.54 36.69 -40.74
C LEU A 333 13.07 36.77 -40.63
N ARG A 334 13.79 35.76 -41.16
CA ARG A 334 15.26 35.79 -41.22
C ARG A 334 15.80 36.82 -42.21
N ALA A 335 15.14 37.02 -43.35
CA ALA A 335 15.55 38.01 -44.34
C ALA A 335 15.40 39.45 -43.81
N VAL A 336 14.41 39.70 -42.95
CA VAL A 336 14.17 41.00 -42.29
C VAL A 336 15.02 41.16 -41.00
N GLY A 337 15.90 40.20 -40.69
CA GLY A 337 16.92 40.35 -39.64
C GLY A 337 16.72 39.51 -38.37
N ALA A 338 15.75 38.58 -38.31
CA ALA A 338 15.62 37.69 -37.15
C ALA A 338 16.81 36.72 -37.05
N THR A 339 17.39 36.61 -35.85
CA THR A 339 18.51 35.71 -35.59
C THR A 339 18.05 34.25 -35.48
N ARG A 340 19.00 33.31 -35.59
CA ARG A 340 18.72 31.87 -35.33
C ARG A 340 18.20 31.63 -33.91
N GLY A 341 18.66 32.44 -32.94
CA GLY A 341 18.23 32.39 -31.55
C GLY A 341 16.78 32.84 -31.38
N ASP A 342 16.36 33.88 -32.09
CA ASP A 342 14.99 34.41 -32.02
C ASP A 342 13.97 33.39 -32.53
N ILE A 343 14.30 32.67 -33.62
CA ILE A 343 13.45 31.60 -34.15
C ILE A 343 13.35 30.43 -33.16
N ARG A 344 14.46 30.03 -32.55
CA ARG A 344 14.43 28.97 -31.52
C ARG A 344 13.57 29.41 -30.34
N LYS A 345 13.80 30.58 -29.77
CA LYS A 345 13.03 31.11 -28.63
C LYS A 345 11.54 31.18 -28.95
N MET A 346 11.17 31.62 -30.15
CA MET A 346 9.78 31.65 -30.61
C MET A 346 9.15 30.25 -30.59
N ILE A 347 9.81 29.26 -31.20
CA ILE A 347 9.30 27.88 -31.27
C ILE A 347 9.25 27.23 -29.88
N PHE A 348 10.26 27.44 -29.04
CA PHE A 348 10.26 26.97 -27.65
C PHE A 348 9.10 27.57 -26.86
N LEU A 349 8.81 28.86 -27.04
CA LEU A 349 7.71 29.52 -26.36
C LEU A 349 6.35 29.05 -26.87
N GLU A 350 6.20 28.80 -28.18
CA GLU A 350 5.01 28.13 -28.74
C GLU A 350 4.80 26.75 -28.11
N ALA A 351 5.86 25.95 -27.99
CA ALA A 351 5.81 24.62 -27.37
C ALA A 351 5.50 24.69 -25.86
N SER A 352 6.07 25.64 -25.13
CA SER A 352 5.77 25.83 -23.70
C SER A 352 4.31 26.21 -23.46
N ILE A 353 3.77 27.13 -24.27
CA ILE A 353 2.37 27.55 -24.18
C ILE A 353 1.45 26.36 -24.49
N ALA A 354 1.74 25.63 -25.58
CA ALA A 354 1.00 24.42 -25.93
C ALA A 354 1.05 23.38 -24.80
N GLY A 355 2.22 23.17 -24.18
CA GLY A 355 2.39 22.29 -23.03
C GLY A 355 1.60 22.74 -21.80
N MET A 356 1.51 24.05 -21.55
CA MET A 356 0.72 24.56 -20.43
C MET A 356 -0.79 24.29 -20.63
N PHE A 357 -1.32 24.58 -21.82
CA PHE A 357 -2.74 24.34 -22.14
C PHE A 357 -3.07 22.85 -22.17
N ASN A 358 -2.27 22.04 -22.87
CA ASN A 358 -2.50 20.60 -22.96
C ASN A 358 -2.27 19.90 -21.63
N GLY A 359 -1.34 20.40 -20.82
CA GLY A 359 -1.14 19.94 -19.46
C GLY A 359 -2.33 20.21 -18.57
N LEU A 360 -2.89 21.41 -18.63
CA LEU A 360 -4.10 21.74 -17.88
C LEU A 360 -5.26 20.83 -18.28
N ILE A 361 -5.49 20.64 -19.58
CA ILE A 361 -6.56 19.77 -20.09
C ILE A 361 -6.29 18.31 -19.71
N GLY A 362 -5.04 17.83 -19.82
CA GLY A 362 -4.62 16.48 -19.46
C GLY A 362 -4.77 16.20 -17.96
N VAL A 363 -4.45 17.17 -17.12
CA VAL A 363 -4.67 17.07 -15.66
C VAL A 363 -6.16 17.01 -15.36
N VAL A 364 -6.97 17.92 -15.91
CA VAL A 364 -8.42 17.94 -15.67
C VAL A 364 -9.07 16.64 -16.17
N SER A 365 -8.73 16.17 -17.36
CA SER A 365 -9.26 14.92 -17.90
C SER A 365 -8.78 13.70 -17.10
N GLY A 366 -7.52 13.69 -16.63
CA GLY A 366 -6.99 12.67 -15.73
C GLY A 366 -7.75 12.60 -14.42
N ILE A 367 -8.05 13.75 -13.80
CA ILE A 367 -8.87 13.81 -12.57
C ILE A 367 -10.27 13.26 -12.83
N LEU A 368 -10.93 13.69 -13.92
CA LEU A 368 -12.25 13.18 -14.28
C LEU A 368 -12.24 11.66 -14.50
N PHE A 369 -11.22 11.15 -15.19
CA PHE A 369 -11.06 9.73 -15.44
C PHE A 369 -10.85 8.96 -14.14
N ILE A 370 -9.99 9.45 -13.23
CA ILE A 370 -9.80 8.86 -11.89
C ILE A 370 -11.13 8.79 -11.15
N ARG A 371 -11.88 9.91 -11.07
CA ARG A 371 -13.17 9.95 -10.35
C ARG A 371 -14.18 9.00 -10.95
N PHE A 372 -14.23 8.90 -12.28
CA PHE A 372 -15.09 7.96 -12.97
C PHE A 372 -14.71 6.50 -12.67
N THR A 373 -13.41 6.16 -12.74
CA THR A 373 -12.94 4.82 -12.44
C THR A 373 -13.09 4.44 -10.97
N ASP A 374 -12.90 5.39 -10.04
CA ASP A 374 -13.09 5.16 -8.60
C ASP A 374 -14.57 4.92 -8.28
N TYR A 375 -15.47 5.70 -8.87
CA TYR A 375 -16.91 5.46 -8.77
C TYR A 375 -17.31 4.08 -9.32
N LEU A 376 -16.78 3.70 -10.48
CA LEU A 376 -17.04 2.39 -11.07
C LEU A 376 -16.48 1.26 -10.22
N ALA A 377 -15.28 1.44 -9.67
CA ALA A 377 -14.62 0.48 -8.78
C ALA A 377 -15.45 0.25 -7.50
N ARG A 378 -15.94 1.31 -6.86
CA ARG A 378 -16.79 1.20 -5.66
C ARG A 378 -18.07 0.42 -5.93
N THR A 379 -18.69 0.65 -7.09
CA THR A 379 -20.03 0.12 -7.41
C THR A 379 -19.99 -1.28 -8.01
N LYS A 380 -19.00 -1.59 -8.84
CA LYS A 380 -18.94 -2.84 -9.62
C LYS A 380 -18.05 -3.91 -9.00
N ILE A 381 -17.02 -3.52 -8.25
CA ILE A 381 -16.14 -4.50 -7.60
C ILE A 381 -16.88 -5.03 -6.36
N PRO A 382 -17.11 -6.35 -6.26
CA PRO A 382 -17.68 -6.94 -5.05
C PRO A 382 -16.88 -6.54 -3.81
N ASP A 383 -17.54 -6.44 -2.67
CA ASP A 383 -16.81 -6.20 -1.43
C ASP A 383 -15.92 -7.40 -1.10
N PHE A 384 -14.69 -7.11 -0.75
CA PHE A 384 -13.69 -8.09 -0.32
C PHE A 384 -12.98 -7.55 0.93
N PRO A 385 -12.35 -8.42 1.74
CA PRO A 385 -11.62 -7.98 2.93
C PRO A 385 -10.57 -6.91 2.58
N TYR A 386 -10.47 -5.84 3.37
CA TYR A 386 -9.56 -4.69 3.13
C TYR A 386 -9.80 -3.87 1.87
N LYS A 387 -10.97 -3.97 1.22
CA LYS A 387 -11.30 -3.09 0.09
C LYS A 387 -11.15 -1.62 0.53
N PRO A 388 -10.30 -0.81 -0.13
CA PRO A 388 -10.17 0.60 0.20
C PRO A 388 -11.40 1.38 -0.28
N ASP A 389 -11.72 2.48 0.41
CA ASP A 389 -12.81 3.37 0.00
C ASP A 389 -12.47 4.10 -1.31
N THR A 390 -11.19 4.39 -1.50
CA THR A 390 -10.61 4.97 -2.73
C THR A 390 -9.41 4.15 -3.17
N PHE A 391 -9.35 3.75 -4.44
CA PHE A 391 -8.14 3.11 -5.00
C PHE A 391 -7.07 4.11 -5.43
N PHE A 392 -7.41 5.41 -5.42
CA PHE A 392 -6.56 6.48 -5.90
C PHE A 392 -6.29 7.48 -4.80
N GLU A 393 -5.02 7.83 -4.61
CA GLU A 393 -4.61 8.90 -3.71
C GLU A 393 -4.13 10.09 -4.53
N MET A 394 -4.94 11.16 -4.54
CA MET A 394 -4.67 12.35 -5.32
C MET A 394 -4.14 13.46 -4.42
N ASN A 395 -2.84 13.73 -4.52
CA ASN A 395 -2.19 14.81 -3.80
C ASN A 395 -1.79 15.94 -4.78
N ILE A 396 -1.79 17.18 -4.30
CA ILE A 396 -1.57 18.39 -5.11
C ILE A 396 -0.21 18.37 -5.83
N TYR A 397 0.81 17.75 -5.23
CA TYR A 397 2.13 17.65 -5.84
C TYR A 397 2.11 16.83 -7.15
N ILE A 398 1.24 15.83 -7.28
CA ILE A 398 1.12 15.02 -8.51
C ILE A 398 0.66 15.93 -9.67
N LEU A 399 -0.26 16.84 -9.41
CA LEU A 399 -0.79 17.78 -10.40
C LEU A 399 0.29 18.78 -10.82
N ILE A 400 1.08 19.28 -9.87
CA ILE A 400 2.20 20.19 -10.15
C ILE A 400 3.28 19.49 -10.98
N ILE A 401 3.67 18.27 -10.61
CA ILE A 401 4.66 17.48 -11.35
C ILE A 401 4.15 17.18 -12.76
N ALA A 402 2.86 16.81 -12.91
CA ALA A 402 2.24 16.56 -14.21
C ALA A 402 2.28 17.81 -15.11
N MET A 403 2.00 18.99 -14.56
CA MET A 403 2.11 20.26 -15.29
C MET A 403 3.54 20.57 -15.72
N LEU A 404 4.52 20.39 -14.81
CA LEU A 404 5.93 20.57 -15.13
C LEU A 404 6.40 19.58 -16.21
N PHE A 405 5.99 18.32 -16.11
CA PHE A 405 6.28 17.29 -17.11
C PHE A 405 5.67 17.65 -18.46
N SER A 406 4.44 18.16 -18.49
CA SER A 406 3.81 18.62 -19.74
C SER A 406 4.69 19.63 -20.48
N ILE A 407 5.09 20.70 -19.79
CA ILE A 407 5.88 21.79 -20.37
C ILE A 407 7.26 21.26 -20.78
N PHE A 408 7.89 20.45 -19.93
CA PHE A 408 9.19 19.85 -20.19
C PHE A 408 9.17 18.95 -21.43
N PHE A 409 8.22 18.01 -21.55
CA PHE A 409 8.16 17.09 -22.68
C PHE A 409 7.69 17.78 -23.97
N CYS A 410 6.83 18.80 -23.89
CA CYS A 410 6.48 19.61 -25.07
C CYS A 410 7.69 20.38 -25.62
N THR A 411 8.45 21.04 -24.74
CA THR A 411 9.65 21.77 -25.14
C THR A 411 10.76 20.84 -25.62
N LEU A 412 10.91 19.67 -25.00
CA LEU A 412 11.84 18.64 -25.44
C LEU A 412 11.48 18.11 -26.84
N GLY A 413 10.20 17.86 -27.11
CA GLY A 413 9.71 17.48 -28.44
C GLY A 413 10.00 18.54 -29.51
N ALA A 414 9.91 19.83 -29.16
CA ALA A 414 10.21 20.95 -30.06
C ALA A 414 11.71 21.22 -30.25
N LEU A 415 12.60 20.55 -29.51
CA LEU A 415 14.04 20.83 -29.54
C LEU A 415 14.66 20.51 -30.91
N LEU A 416 14.43 19.32 -31.47
CA LEU A 416 14.97 18.96 -32.78
C LEU A 416 14.37 19.80 -33.93
N PRO A 417 13.03 20.00 -34.00
CA PRO A 417 12.45 20.86 -35.02
C PRO A 417 12.92 22.32 -34.94
N SER A 418 13.05 22.89 -33.74
CA SER A 418 13.51 24.28 -33.58
C SER A 418 14.94 24.51 -34.10
N ILE A 419 15.83 23.55 -33.89
CA ILE A 419 17.19 23.60 -34.43
C ILE A 419 17.16 23.56 -35.95
N LYS A 420 16.36 22.64 -36.54
CA LYS A 420 16.20 22.54 -38.00
C LYS A 420 15.62 23.83 -38.60
N ALA A 421 14.57 24.38 -38.00
CA ALA A 421 13.94 25.63 -38.41
C ALA A 421 14.93 26.81 -38.41
N SER A 422 15.73 26.94 -37.35
CA SER A 422 16.70 28.02 -37.21
C SER A 422 17.80 28.01 -38.27
N LYS A 423 18.01 26.88 -38.95
CA LYS A 423 19.04 26.71 -39.99
C LYS A 423 18.52 26.92 -41.41
N ILE A 424 17.24 27.22 -41.61
CA ILE A 424 16.65 27.45 -42.94
C ILE A 424 17.30 28.69 -43.59
N ASP A 425 17.86 28.51 -44.78
CA ASP A 425 18.46 29.58 -45.59
C ASP A 425 17.37 30.54 -46.12
N PRO A 426 17.44 31.86 -45.82
CA PRO A 426 16.45 32.84 -46.27
C PRO A 426 16.28 32.86 -47.79
N ALA A 427 17.38 32.76 -48.55
CA ALA A 427 17.33 32.83 -50.01
C ALA A 427 16.54 31.64 -50.59
N LYS A 428 16.84 30.42 -50.10
CA LYS A 428 16.14 29.19 -50.53
C LYS A 428 14.69 29.13 -50.08
N ALA A 429 14.36 29.76 -48.96
CA ALA A 429 13.01 29.72 -48.39
C ALA A 429 12.01 30.66 -49.09
N ILE A 430 12.50 31.69 -49.78
CA ILE A 430 11.66 32.68 -50.48
C ILE A 430 11.44 32.31 -51.95
N THR A 431 12.38 31.58 -52.55
CA THR A 431 12.31 31.10 -53.94
C THR A 431 11.55 29.78 -54.11
N MET A 432 11.16 29.12 -53.01
CA MET A 432 10.45 27.83 -52.99
C MET A 432 8.92 27.99 -52.94
#